data_AF-A0A2A2W2C8-F1
#
_entry.id   AF-A0A2A2W2C8-F1
#
_cell.length_a   1.000
_cell.length_b   1.000
_cell.length_c   1.000
_cell.angle_alpha   90.00
_cell.angle_beta   90.00
_cell.angle_gamma   90.00
#
_symmetry.space_group_name_H-M   'P 1'
#
loop_
_entity.id
_entity.type
_entity.pdbx_description
1 polymer ?
#
loop_
_entity_poly.entity_id
_entity_poly.type
_entity_poly.pdbx_seq_one_letter_code
_entity_poly.pdbx_strand_id
1 'polypeptide(L)'
;MSLNISEPLSKIFDDWLSEDRRMHESLREIRNWMTQVEQLGIPHFGEAADRLLPLRERLQKHFQQEDEMIIRLAESLAEPSADFDHLRSQSLNDHHLLDAHLDDLVDRLRETDPPFSSWQAAMKQVQSFIERMEQHELTETQAIEALLQKLR
;
A
#
# COMPACT_ATOMS: atom_id res chain seq x y z
N MET A 1 14.29 17.38 3.50
CA MET A 1 15.51 17.76 2.77
C MET A 1 15.10 18.14 1.36
N SER A 2 15.62 19.23 0.78
CA SER A 2 15.28 19.60 -0.61
C SER A 2 16.14 18.80 -1.58
N LEU A 3 15.50 17.99 -2.45
CA LEU A 3 16.17 17.32 -3.56
C LEU A 3 16.39 18.34 -4.69
N ASN A 4 17.63 18.49 -5.15
CA ASN A 4 17.96 19.39 -6.26
C ASN A 4 17.77 18.63 -7.60
N ILE A 5 16.50 18.34 -7.92
CA ILE A 5 16.07 17.61 -9.13
C ILE A 5 15.29 18.57 -10.05
N SER A 6 15.15 18.22 -11.34
CA SER A 6 14.39 19.06 -12.28
C SER A 6 12.96 19.28 -11.78
N GLU A 7 12.36 20.43 -12.10
CA GLU A 7 11.01 20.81 -11.65
C GLU A 7 9.93 19.74 -11.95
N PRO A 8 9.94 19.05 -13.11
CA PRO A 8 9.02 17.93 -13.37
C PRO A 8 9.22 16.74 -12.43
N LEU A 9 10.46 16.38 -12.11
CA LEU A 9 10.79 15.27 -11.21
C LEU A 9 10.44 15.59 -9.76
N SER A 10 10.68 16.82 -9.32
CA SER A 10 10.27 17.29 -7.98
C SER A 10 8.76 17.17 -7.81
N LYS A 11 8.00 17.56 -8.83
CA LYS A 11 6.54 17.46 -8.77
C LYS A 11 6.05 16.01 -8.67
N ILE A 12 6.63 15.09 -9.45
CA ILE A 12 6.27 13.66 -9.37
C ILE A 12 6.54 13.12 -7.96
N PHE A 13 7.67 13.48 -7.36
CA PHE A 13 8.00 13.03 -6.01
C PHE A 13 7.11 13.66 -4.93
N ASP A 14 6.73 14.93 -5.07
CA ASP A 14 5.77 15.57 -4.15
C ASP A 14 4.37 14.94 -4.26
N ASP A 15 3.94 14.61 -5.48
CA ASP A 15 2.69 13.90 -5.75
C ASP A 15 2.74 12.49 -5.10
N TRP A 16 3.86 11.76 -5.23
CA TRP A 16 4.12 10.46 -4.57
C TRP A 16 3.97 10.55 -3.05
N LEU A 17 4.72 11.45 -2.41
CA LEU A 17 4.67 11.65 -0.95
C LEU A 17 3.27 12.08 -0.47
N SER A 18 2.50 12.76 -1.31
CA SER A 18 1.12 13.11 -0.97
C SER A 18 0.17 11.91 -1.03
N GLU A 19 0.34 11.00 -1.98
CA GLU A 19 -0.49 9.80 -2.06
C GLU A 19 -0.15 8.80 -0.96
N ASP A 20 1.14 8.59 -0.68
CA ASP A 20 1.63 7.77 0.44
C ASP A 20 1.03 8.22 1.79
N ARG A 21 1.02 9.54 2.06
CA ARG A 21 0.37 10.07 3.28
C ARG A 21 -1.11 9.71 3.36
N ARG A 22 -1.85 9.81 2.25
CA ARG A 22 -3.28 9.49 2.22
C ARG A 22 -3.54 7.99 2.39
N MET A 23 -2.67 7.13 1.86
CA MET A 23 -2.73 5.69 2.06
C MET A 23 -2.50 5.34 3.55
N HIS A 24 -1.50 5.93 4.19
CA HIS A 24 -1.23 5.77 5.62
C HIS A 24 -2.41 6.22 6.49
N GLU A 25 -3.14 7.27 6.10
CA GLU A 25 -4.36 7.68 6.78
C GLU A 25 -5.42 6.58 6.77
N SER A 26 -5.66 5.95 5.62
CA SER A 26 -6.60 4.82 5.49
C SER A 26 -6.19 3.60 6.30
N LEU A 27 -4.90 3.23 6.30
CA LEU A 27 -4.40 2.13 7.14
C LEU A 27 -4.60 2.41 8.64
N ARG A 28 -4.34 3.64 9.07
CA ARG A 28 -4.53 4.08 10.46
C ARG A 28 -6.00 4.03 10.88
N GLU A 29 -6.92 4.40 9.99
CA GLU A 29 -8.36 4.29 10.26
C GLU A 29 -8.78 2.85 10.57
N ILE A 30 -8.28 1.88 9.81
CA ILE A 30 -8.55 0.46 10.06
C ILE A 30 -7.97 0.01 11.40
N ARG A 31 -6.73 0.38 11.73
CA ARG A 31 -6.15 0.04 13.05
C ARG A 31 -6.93 0.62 14.22
N ASN A 32 -7.34 1.88 14.10
CA ASN A 32 -8.14 2.54 15.12
C ASN A 32 -9.47 1.80 15.34
N TRP A 33 -10.14 1.41 14.25
CA TRP A 33 -11.35 0.59 14.33
C TRP A 33 -11.07 -0.78 14.96
N MET A 34 -10.01 -1.49 14.55
CA MET A 34 -9.62 -2.79 15.13
C MET A 34 -9.44 -2.70 16.65
N THR A 35 -8.80 -1.63 17.13
CA THR A 35 -8.58 -1.38 18.55
C THR A 35 -9.89 -1.16 19.30
N GLN A 36 -10.86 -0.49 18.67
CA GLN A 36 -12.19 -0.26 19.26
C GLN A 36 -13.00 -1.55 19.36
N VAL A 37 -13.01 -2.38 18.30
CA VAL A 37 -13.78 -3.62 18.30
C VAL A 37 -13.17 -4.72 19.19
N GLU A 38 -11.85 -4.73 19.37
CA GLU A 38 -11.20 -5.63 20.33
C GLU A 38 -11.70 -5.43 21.76
N GLN A 39 -12.01 -4.18 22.15
CA GLN A 39 -12.53 -3.85 23.48
C GLN A 39 -13.96 -4.36 23.72
N LEU A 40 -14.72 -4.67 22.65
CA LEU A 40 -16.10 -5.14 22.74
C LEU A 40 -16.21 -6.66 22.96
N GLY A 41 -15.16 -7.42 22.64
CA GLY A 41 -15.06 -8.85 22.93
C GLY A 41 -15.97 -9.78 22.11
N ILE A 42 -16.71 -9.25 21.14
CA ILE A 42 -17.60 -10.02 20.24
C ILE A 42 -16.92 -10.17 18.87
N PRO A 43 -16.96 -11.33 18.20
CA PRO A 43 -16.46 -11.47 16.84
C PRO A 43 -17.30 -10.67 15.82
N HIS A 44 -16.64 -9.84 15.01
CA HIS A 44 -17.28 -8.97 14.00
C HIS A 44 -16.74 -9.25 12.59
N PHE A 45 -16.74 -10.52 12.14
CA PHE A 45 -16.11 -10.92 10.87
C PHE A 45 -16.71 -10.24 9.63
N GLY A 46 -18.04 -10.25 9.48
CA GLY A 46 -18.70 -9.59 8.35
C GLY A 46 -18.47 -8.08 8.34
N GLU A 47 -18.54 -7.43 9.50
CA GLU A 47 -18.21 -6.00 9.62
C GLU A 47 -16.75 -5.73 9.27
N ALA A 48 -15.81 -6.60 9.67
CA ALA A 48 -14.40 -6.48 9.30
C ALA A 48 -14.23 -6.48 7.78
N ALA A 49 -14.89 -7.40 7.08
CA ALA A 49 -14.86 -7.43 5.62
C ALA A 49 -15.41 -6.13 5.01
N ASP A 50 -16.56 -5.66 5.52
CA ASP A 50 -17.17 -4.43 5.03
C ASP A 50 -16.29 -3.19 5.28
N ARG A 51 -15.52 -3.18 6.38
CA ARG A 51 -14.55 -2.14 6.70
C ARG A 51 -13.30 -2.19 5.83
N LEU A 52 -12.90 -3.38 5.37
CA LEU A 52 -11.75 -3.55 4.48
C LEU A 52 -12.06 -3.20 3.02
N LEU A 53 -13.33 -3.22 2.60
CA LEU A 53 -13.69 -2.86 1.22
C LEU A 53 -13.29 -1.43 0.81
N PRO A 54 -13.56 -0.38 1.60
CA PRO A 54 -13.07 0.96 1.29
C PRO A 54 -11.53 1.04 1.23
N LEU A 55 -10.83 0.28 2.07
CA LEU A 55 -9.37 0.21 2.03
C LEU A 55 -8.90 -0.43 0.71
N ARG A 56 -9.54 -1.52 0.29
CA ARG A 56 -9.26 -2.20 -0.98
C ARG A 56 -9.41 -1.24 -2.17
N GLU A 57 -10.52 -0.52 -2.25
CA GLU A 57 -10.74 0.46 -3.31
C GLU A 57 -9.68 1.58 -3.30
N ARG A 58 -9.27 2.03 -2.10
CA ARG A 58 -8.21 3.03 -1.94
C ARG A 58 -6.85 2.51 -2.39
N LEU A 59 -6.50 1.27 -2.05
CA LEU A 59 -5.23 0.64 -2.40
C LEU A 59 -5.13 0.38 -3.91
N GLN A 60 -6.19 -0.12 -4.54
CA GLN A 60 -6.22 -0.28 -5.99
C GLN A 60 -5.98 1.04 -6.72
N LYS A 61 -6.60 2.12 -6.24
CA LYS A 61 -6.36 3.45 -6.77
C LYS A 61 -4.94 3.94 -6.49
N HIS A 62 -4.41 3.66 -5.29
CA HIS A 62 -3.05 4.02 -4.89
C HIS A 62 -2.01 3.37 -5.80
N PHE A 63 -2.07 2.05 -5.96
CA PHE A 63 -1.18 1.29 -6.85
C PHE A 63 -1.25 1.78 -8.29
N GLN A 64 -2.45 2.05 -8.81
CA GLN A 64 -2.59 2.62 -10.15
C GLN A 64 -1.88 3.98 -10.27
N GLN A 65 -2.02 4.86 -9.26
CA GLN A 65 -1.37 6.16 -9.25
C GLN A 65 0.15 6.03 -9.19
N GLU A 66 0.68 5.09 -8.41
CA GLU A 66 2.11 4.79 -8.31
C GLU A 66 2.67 4.25 -9.62
N ASP A 67 1.98 3.30 -10.24
CA ASP A 67 2.37 2.76 -11.55
C ASP A 67 2.42 3.87 -12.61
N GLU A 68 1.42 4.76 -12.64
CA GLU A 68 1.39 5.93 -13.52
C GLU A 68 2.54 6.90 -13.22
N MET A 69 2.87 7.13 -11.95
CA MET A 69 4.01 7.98 -11.54
C MET A 69 5.35 7.36 -11.93
N ILE A 70 5.52 6.04 -11.79
CA ILE A 70 6.72 5.30 -12.23
C ILE A 70 6.88 5.42 -13.74
N ILE A 71 5.79 5.29 -14.52
CA ILE A 71 5.85 5.49 -15.98
C ILE A 71 6.31 6.91 -16.33
N ARG A 72 5.72 7.93 -15.71
CA ARG A 72 6.11 9.34 -15.92
C ARG A 72 7.56 9.62 -15.52
N LEU A 73 8.03 8.96 -14.47
CA LEU A 73 9.43 9.01 -14.06
C LEU A 73 10.31 8.42 -15.16
N ALA A 74 9.98 7.25 -15.70
CA ALA A 74 10.72 6.61 -16.80
C ALA A 74 10.84 7.52 -18.03
N GLU A 75 9.74 8.17 -18.42
CA GLU A 75 9.70 9.12 -19.56
C GLU A 75 10.57 10.37 -19.34
N SER A 76 10.84 10.70 -18.08
CA SER A 76 11.69 11.84 -17.70
C SER A 76 13.18 11.49 -17.65
N LEU A 77 13.53 10.20 -17.75
CA LEU A 77 14.91 9.72 -17.79
C LEU A 77 15.38 9.61 -19.24
N ALA A 78 16.61 10.08 -19.52
CA ALA A 78 17.21 9.93 -20.85
C ALA A 78 17.43 8.45 -21.21
N GLU A 79 17.89 7.66 -20.25
CA GLU A 79 18.01 6.20 -20.32
C GLU A 79 17.66 5.60 -18.95
N PRO A 80 16.61 4.75 -18.85
CA PRO A 80 16.30 4.03 -17.63
C PRO A 80 17.43 3.07 -17.24
N SER A 81 17.79 3.03 -15.95
CA SER A 81 18.80 2.12 -15.44
C SER A 81 18.22 0.74 -15.14
N ALA A 82 19.09 -0.28 -15.04
CA ALA A 82 18.67 -1.62 -14.60
C ALA A 82 18.04 -1.60 -13.18
N ASP A 83 18.52 -0.71 -12.31
CA ASP A 83 17.94 -0.50 -10.97
C ASP A 83 16.49 0.02 -11.08
N PHE A 84 16.22 0.93 -12.03
CA PHE A 84 14.89 1.46 -12.28
C PHE A 84 13.95 0.37 -12.84
N ASP A 85 14.41 -0.41 -13.80
CA ASP A 85 13.62 -1.52 -14.35
C ASP A 85 13.29 -2.58 -13.29
N HIS A 86 14.25 -2.89 -12.43
CA HIS A 86 14.04 -3.80 -11.31
C HIS A 86 12.98 -3.26 -10.35
N LEU A 87 13.09 -1.99 -9.91
CA LEU A 87 12.11 -1.34 -9.06
C LEU A 87 10.70 -1.42 -9.68
N ARG A 88 10.55 -1.00 -10.93
CA ARG A 88 9.27 -1.02 -11.64
C ARG A 88 8.66 -2.42 -11.68
N SER A 89 9.46 -3.43 -12.04
CA SER A 89 8.98 -4.81 -12.13
C SER A 89 8.58 -5.39 -10.77
N GLN A 90 9.31 -5.03 -9.73
CA GLN A 90 9.05 -5.48 -8.37
C GLN A 90 7.79 -4.81 -7.81
N SER A 91 7.68 -3.49 -7.94
CA SER A 91 6.52 -2.69 -7.52
C SER A 91 5.23 -3.25 -8.09
N LEU A 92 5.15 -3.42 -9.42
CA LEU A 92 3.99 -4.01 -10.11
C LEU A 92 3.62 -5.40 -9.57
N ASN A 93 4.61 -6.26 -9.35
CA ASN A 93 4.36 -7.60 -8.81
C ASN A 93 3.87 -7.54 -7.36
N ASP A 94 4.46 -6.67 -6.54
CA ASP A 94 4.09 -6.53 -5.14
C ASP A 94 2.68 -5.95 -5.00
N HIS A 95 2.28 -4.97 -5.83
CA HIS A 95 0.91 -4.46 -5.92
C HIS A 95 -0.10 -5.59 -6.18
N HIS A 96 0.15 -6.43 -7.19
CA HIS A 96 -0.71 -7.58 -7.49
C HIS A 96 -0.82 -8.57 -6.32
N LEU A 97 0.28 -8.85 -5.63
CA LEU A 97 0.29 -9.77 -4.49
C LEU A 97 -0.44 -9.19 -3.27
N LEU A 98 -0.32 -7.88 -3.04
CA LEU A 98 -0.99 -7.18 -1.95
C LEU A 98 -2.50 -7.10 -2.19
N ASP A 99 -2.92 -6.75 -3.41
CA ASP A 99 -4.33 -6.76 -3.80
C ASP A 99 -4.94 -8.16 -3.64
N ALA A 100 -4.28 -9.19 -4.18
CA ALA A 100 -4.77 -10.56 -4.07
C ALA A 100 -4.87 -11.05 -2.61
N HIS A 101 -3.94 -10.63 -1.75
CA HIS A 101 -3.98 -10.97 -0.33
C HIS A 101 -5.13 -10.26 0.40
N LEU A 102 -5.40 -8.99 0.07
CA LEU A 102 -6.54 -8.28 0.64
C LEU A 102 -7.88 -8.88 0.18
N ASP A 103 -7.98 -9.26 -1.09
CA ASP A 103 -9.16 -9.93 -1.65
C ASP A 103 -9.43 -11.26 -0.94
N ASP A 104 -8.42 -12.11 -0.79
CA ASP A 104 -8.52 -13.37 -0.03
C ASP A 104 -8.98 -13.12 1.41
N LEU A 105 -8.42 -12.11 2.07
CA LEU A 105 -8.75 -11.80 3.45
C LEU A 105 -10.20 -11.33 3.59
N VAL A 106 -10.67 -10.46 2.69
CA VAL A 106 -12.06 -9.99 2.64
C VAL A 106 -13.01 -11.15 2.40
N ASP A 107 -12.72 -12.02 1.43
CA ASP A 107 -13.58 -13.15 1.08
C ASP A 107 -13.72 -14.12 2.25
N ARG A 108 -12.61 -14.48 2.89
CA ARG A 108 -12.62 -15.38 4.07
C ARG A 108 -13.35 -14.77 5.27
N LEU A 109 -13.26 -13.46 5.47
CA LEU A 109 -14.01 -12.76 6.52
C LEU A 109 -15.53 -12.74 6.26
N ARG A 110 -15.96 -12.86 4.99
CA ARG A 110 -17.38 -12.86 4.58
C ARG A 110 -18.04 -14.23 4.58
N GLU A 111 -17.25 -15.30 4.71
CA GLU A 111 -17.82 -16.63 4.78
C GLU A 111 -18.82 -16.75 5.93
N THR A 112 -19.85 -17.59 5.75
CA THR A 112 -20.86 -17.83 6.80
C THR A 112 -20.24 -18.48 8.04
N ASP A 113 -19.19 -19.28 7.81
CA ASP A 113 -18.34 -19.87 8.85
C ASP A 113 -16.87 -19.52 8.54
N PRO A 114 -16.39 -18.33 8.94
CA PRO A 114 -15.05 -17.84 8.58
C PRO A 114 -13.94 -18.82 8.96
N PRO A 115 -12.97 -19.11 8.07
CA PRO A 115 -11.93 -20.12 8.28
C PRO A 115 -10.78 -19.59 9.15
N PHE A 116 -11.10 -18.96 10.28
CA PHE A 116 -10.17 -18.48 11.28
C PHE A 116 -10.37 -19.25 12.58
N SER A 117 -9.27 -19.60 13.24
CA SER A 117 -9.35 -20.30 14.53
C SER A 117 -9.97 -19.45 15.65
N SER A 118 -9.93 -18.13 15.52
CA SER A 118 -10.60 -17.18 16.40
C SER A 118 -10.71 -15.79 15.76
N TRP A 119 -11.49 -14.91 16.37
CA TRP A 119 -11.53 -13.48 16.04
C TRP A 119 -10.14 -12.83 16.09
N GLN A 120 -9.36 -13.12 17.14
CA GLN A 120 -8.01 -12.59 17.31
C GLN A 120 -7.07 -13.09 16.21
N ALA A 121 -7.23 -14.33 15.75
CA ALA A 121 -6.44 -14.87 14.65
C ALA A 121 -6.75 -14.16 13.33
N ALA A 122 -8.01 -13.78 13.09
CA ALA A 122 -8.40 -12.99 11.92
C ALA A 122 -7.84 -11.57 12.00
N MET A 123 -8.01 -10.88 13.14
CA MET A 123 -7.45 -9.53 13.33
C MET A 123 -5.93 -9.50 13.23
N LYS A 124 -5.24 -10.57 13.67
CA LYS A 124 -3.81 -10.71 13.45
C LYS A 124 -3.45 -10.76 11.96
N GLN A 125 -4.23 -11.46 11.14
CA GLN A 125 -3.99 -11.48 9.68
C GLN A 125 -4.22 -10.11 9.05
N VAL A 126 -5.26 -9.38 9.46
CA VAL A 126 -5.48 -7.98 9.05
C VAL A 126 -4.30 -7.09 9.44
N GLN A 127 -3.83 -7.18 10.69
CA GLN A 127 -2.69 -6.40 11.16
C GLN A 127 -1.42 -6.73 10.38
N SER A 128 -1.15 -8.02 10.11
CA SER A 128 0.01 -8.44 9.31
C SER A 128 -0.08 -7.96 7.86
N PHE A 129 -1.29 -7.87 7.28
CA PHE A 129 -1.48 -7.25 5.98
C PHE A 129 -1.10 -5.75 6.03
N ILE A 130 -1.58 -5.01 7.03
CA ILE A 130 -1.27 -3.58 7.18
C ILE A 130 0.25 -3.36 7.37
N GLU A 131 0.91 -4.17 8.19
CA GLU A 131 2.37 -4.08 8.38
C GLU A 131 3.14 -4.35 7.08
N ARG A 132 2.66 -5.30 6.27
CA ARG A 132 3.26 -5.59 4.96
C ARG A 132 3.08 -4.43 3.99
N MET A 133 1.91 -3.79 3.98
CA MET A 133 1.66 -2.58 3.20
C MET A 133 2.63 -1.47 3.58
N GLU A 134 2.76 -1.14 4.86
CA GLU A 134 3.69 -0.07 5.29
C GLU A 134 5.15 -0.35 4.94
N GLN A 135 5.57 -1.62 5.02
CA GLN A 135 6.92 -2.01 4.63
C GLN A 135 7.14 -1.87 3.12
N HIS A 136 6.13 -2.19 2.30
CA HIS A 136 6.15 -2.00 0.84
C HIS A 136 6.38 -0.51 0.51
N GLU A 137 5.54 0.36 1.06
CA GLU A 137 5.53 1.80 0.80
C GLU A 137 6.83 2.49 1.22
N LEU A 138 7.38 2.07 2.38
CA LEU A 138 8.69 2.52 2.84
C LEU A 138 9.80 2.11 1.87
N THR A 139 9.73 0.89 1.34
CA THR A 139 10.74 0.35 0.41
C THR A 139 10.70 1.10 -0.91
N GLU A 140 9.52 1.36 -1.47
CA GLU A 140 9.37 2.09 -2.72
C GLU A 140 9.79 3.55 -2.59
N THR A 141 9.37 4.22 -1.51
CA THR A 141 9.77 5.60 -1.23
C THR A 141 11.29 5.73 -1.14
N GLN A 142 11.95 4.79 -0.44
CA GLN A 142 13.42 4.77 -0.35
C GLN A 142 14.08 4.50 -1.70
N ALA A 143 13.53 3.59 -2.50
CA ALA A 143 14.07 3.26 -3.82
C ALA A 143 13.95 4.45 -4.79
N ILE A 144 12.80 5.12 -4.81
CA ILE A 144 12.57 6.32 -5.63
C ILE A 144 13.48 7.46 -5.17
N GLU A 145 13.59 7.70 -3.87
CA GLU A 145 14.49 8.73 -3.35
C GLU A 145 15.95 8.45 -3.76
N ALA A 146 16.41 7.21 -3.63
CA ALA A 146 17.75 6.81 -4.04
C ALA A 146 17.98 6.99 -5.55
N LEU A 147 16.99 6.66 -6.39
CA LEU A 147 17.05 6.89 -7.84
C LEU A 147 17.15 8.39 -8.16
N LEU A 148 16.31 9.21 -7.56
CA LEU A 148 16.31 10.67 -7.75
C LEU A 148 17.63 11.31 -7.27
N GLN A 149 18.26 10.77 -6.24
CA GLN A 149 19.58 11.24 -5.78
C GLN A 149 20.70 10.89 -6.78
N LYS A 150 20.62 9.76 -7.49
CA LYS A 150 21.59 9.36 -8.52
C LYS A 150 21.49 10.19 -9.82
N LEU A 151 20.38 10.89 -10.02
CA LEU A 151 20.12 11.73 -11.19
C LEU A 151 20.59 13.19 -11.02
N ARG A 152 21.23 13.49 -9.89
CA ARG A 152 21.96 14.75 -9.66
C ARG A 152 23.29 14.75 -10.40
#